data_AF-A0A2L2Z5W0-F1
#
_entry.id   AF-A0A2L2Z5W0-F1
#
_cell.length_a   1.000
_cell.length_b   1.000
_cell.length_c   1.000
_cell.angle_alpha   90.00
_cell.angle_beta   90.00
_cell.angle_gamma   90.00
#
_symmetry.space_group_name_H-M   'P 1'
#
loop_
_entity.id
_entity.type
_entity.pdbx_description
1 polymer ?
#
loop_
_entity_poly.entity_id
_entity_poly.type
_entity_poly.pdbx_seq_one_letter_code
_entity_poly.pdbx_strand_id
1 'polypeptide(L)'
;LEMELNIEEQQYLSITKASGIRLVVHNQNELPHPEENGINVSPEFETDVAVTRVSHKRLPKPYRDGCREYDTEKDDAMEKSQYDCILSCMHRHSLSMCRCVDPLLPHEGMRICDLKSEIDMKCLRGMLDSLSDKN
;
A
#
# COMPACT_ATOMS: atom_id res chain seq x y z
N LEU A 1 -11.92 21.26 5.65
CA LEU A 1 -11.18 20.53 6.69
C LEU A 1 -10.02 21.42 7.06
N GLU A 2 -9.86 21.72 8.35
CA GLU A 2 -8.78 22.54 8.87
C GLU A 2 -8.11 21.71 9.97
N MET A 3 -6.79 21.62 9.93
CA MET A 3 -6.01 20.79 10.84
C MET A 3 -4.75 21.55 11.26
N GLU A 4 -4.50 21.56 12.56
CA GLU A 4 -3.22 21.99 13.14
C GLU A 4 -2.54 20.73 13.69
N LEU A 5 -1.33 20.43 13.21
CA LEU A 5 -0.66 19.16 13.46
C LEU A 5 0.73 19.42 14.06
N ASN A 6 1.01 18.77 15.20
CA ASN A 6 2.34 18.73 15.77
C ASN A 6 3.07 17.48 15.26
N ILE A 7 4.22 17.66 14.63
CA ILE A 7 4.99 16.55 14.04
C ILE A 7 5.99 15.91 15.01
N GLU A 8 6.16 16.50 16.21
CA GLU A 8 6.98 15.94 17.29
C GLU A 8 8.41 15.56 16.88
N GLU A 9 9.11 16.44 16.14
CA GLU A 9 10.45 16.19 15.58
C GLU A 9 11.47 15.65 16.60
N GLN A 10 11.35 16.05 17.87
CA GLN A 10 12.26 15.63 18.93
C GLN A 10 12.17 14.12 19.23
N GLN A 11 11.11 13.45 18.81
CA GLN A 11 10.94 12.00 18.95
C GLN A 11 11.50 11.21 17.76
N TYR A 12 12.04 11.88 16.74
CA TYR A 12 12.50 11.22 15.54
C TYR A 12 13.78 10.42 15.80
N LEU A 13 13.89 9.27 15.14
CA LEU A 13 15.10 8.46 15.16
C LEU A 13 16.18 9.11 14.28
N SER A 14 17.45 8.90 14.61
CA SER A 14 18.59 9.44 13.84
C SER A 14 18.68 8.92 12.40
N ILE A 15 17.99 7.82 12.08
CA ILE A 15 17.89 7.27 10.72
C ILE A 15 16.82 7.97 9.86
N THR A 16 15.96 8.79 10.47
CA THR A 16 14.89 9.50 9.77
C THR A 16 15.48 10.56 8.85
N LYS A 17 15.14 10.49 7.56
CA LYS A 17 15.78 11.32 6.52
C LYS A 17 15.08 12.65 6.27
N ALA A 18 13.81 12.76 6.62
CA ALA A 18 12.98 13.92 6.34
C ALA A 18 11.96 14.14 7.45
N SER A 19 11.57 15.39 7.65
CA SER A 19 10.58 15.81 8.62
C SER A 19 9.33 16.33 7.92
N GLY A 20 8.15 15.99 8.44
CA GLY A 20 6.86 16.42 7.90
C GLY A 20 5.76 15.37 8.06
N ILE A 21 4.66 15.60 7.34
CA ILE A 21 3.45 14.76 7.38
C ILE A 21 3.23 14.12 6.03
N ARG A 22 2.78 12.86 6.02
CA ARG A 22 2.30 12.18 4.81
C ARG A 22 0.77 12.13 4.83
N LEU A 23 0.13 12.92 3.99
CA LEU A 23 -1.33 13.06 3.88
C LEU A 23 -1.85 12.19 2.74
N VAL A 24 -2.96 11.48 2.96
CA VAL A 24 -3.67 10.70 1.93
C VAL A 24 -5.13 11.13 1.92
N VAL A 25 -5.68 11.41 0.73
CA VAL A 25 -7.11 11.60 0.52
C VAL A 25 -7.63 10.41 -0.28
N HIS A 26 -8.48 9.60 0.33
CA HIS A 26 -9.00 8.36 -0.27
C HIS A 26 -10.51 8.21 -0.05
N ASN A 27 -11.14 7.26 -0.74
CA ASN A 27 -12.54 6.93 -0.55
C ASN A 27 -12.75 6.21 0.80
N GLN A 28 -13.92 6.38 1.42
CA GLN A 28 -14.24 5.79 2.74
C GLN A 28 -14.17 4.26 2.76
N ASN A 29 -14.42 3.61 1.62
CA ASN A 29 -14.42 2.14 1.51
C ASN A 29 -13.06 1.57 1.07
N GLU A 30 -12.08 2.42 0.75
CA GLU A 30 -10.75 2.01 0.30
C GLU A 30 -9.75 2.16 1.45
N LEU A 31 -8.72 1.32 1.45
CA LEU A 31 -7.63 1.45 2.40
C LEU A 31 -6.75 2.68 2.06
N PRO A 32 -6.29 3.44 3.06
CA PRO A 32 -5.32 4.49 2.83
C PRO A 32 -3.99 3.84 2.44
N HIS A 33 -3.53 4.04 1.21
CA HIS A 33 -2.21 3.60 0.75
C HIS A 33 -1.22 4.78 0.76
N PRO A 34 -0.61 5.12 1.91
CA PRO A 34 0.30 6.25 2.00
C PRO A 34 1.55 6.08 1.14
N GLU A 35 2.04 4.86 0.94
CA GLU A 35 3.19 4.62 0.06
C GLU A 35 2.89 4.95 -1.40
N GLU A 36 1.68 4.65 -1.87
CA GLU A 36 1.27 4.87 -3.26
C GLU A 36 0.78 6.32 -3.50
N ASN A 37 -0.14 6.80 -2.67
CA ASN A 37 -0.93 8.02 -2.93
C ASN A 37 -0.65 9.16 -1.94
N GLY A 38 0.37 9.02 -1.10
CA GLY A 38 0.70 10.00 -0.07
C GLY A 38 1.32 11.29 -0.62
N ILE A 39 0.84 12.42 -0.12
CA ILE A 39 1.37 13.77 -0.35
C ILE A 39 2.22 14.15 0.85
N ASN A 40 3.45 14.61 0.62
CA ASN A 40 4.30 15.12 1.70
C ASN A 40 3.96 16.58 1.97
N VAL A 41 3.73 16.91 3.23
CA VAL A 41 3.46 18.26 3.73
C VAL A 41 4.61 18.66 4.65
N SER A 42 5.25 19.78 4.30
CA SER A 42 6.35 20.32 5.10
C SER A 42 5.83 20.92 6.41
N PRO A 43 6.58 20.80 7.51
CA PRO A 43 6.26 21.54 8.73
C PRO A 43 6.52 23.04 8.54
N GLU A 44 6.17 23.83 9.56
CA GLU A 44 6.40 25.29 9.64
C GLU A 44 5.61 26.18 8.67
N PHE A 45 5.04 25.60 7.61
CA PHE A 45 4.25 26.30 6.61
C PHE A 45 2.80 25.82 6.61
N GLU A 46 1.89 26.76 6.40
CA GLU A 46 0.51 26.43 6.03
C GLU A 46 0.48 25.84 4.62
N THR A 47 -0.24 24.73 4.45
CA THR A 47 -0.38 24.04 3.16
C THR A 47 -1.85 23.86 2.81
N ASP A 48 -2.29 24.57 1.77
CA ASP A 48 -3.63 24.43 1.22
C ASP A 48 -3.70 23.29 0.20
N VAL A 49 -4.52 22.28 0.47
CA VAL A 49 -4.74 21.14 -0.43
C VAL A 49 -6.12 21.22 -1.07
N ALA A 50 -6.17 21.65 -2.33
CA ALA A 50 -7.39 21.67 -3.13
C ALA A 50 -7.67 20.28 -3.72
N VAL A 51 -8.89 19.77 -3.52
CA VAL A 51 -9.31 18.44 -4.00
C VAL A 51 -10.33 18.55 -5.12
N THR A 52 -10.04 17.92 -6.27
CA THR A 52 -11.01 17.75 -7.36
C THR A 52 -11.36 16.28 -7.51
N ARG A 53 -12.66 15.95 -7.45
CA ARG A 53 -13.12 14.57 -7.62
C ARG A 53 -13.30 14.23 -9.09
N VAL A 54 -12.60 13.20 -9.54
CA VAL A 54 -12.82 12.55 -10.84
C VAL A 54 -13.24 11.11 -10.58
N SER A 55 -14.22 10.61 -11.33
CA SER A 55 -14.70 9.24 -11.21
C SER A 55 -14.72 8.55 -12.57
N HIS A 56 -14.21 7.33 -12.62
CA HIS A 56 -14.19 6.49 -13.80
C HIS A 56 -15.02 5.24 -13.53
N LYS A 57 -15.92 4.89 -14.45
CA LYS A 57 -16.67 3.65 -14.44
C LYS A 57 -16.39 2.87 -15.71
N ARG A 58 -15.90 1.64 -15.57
CA ARG A 58 -15.71 0.70 -16.68
C ARG A 58 -16.82 -0.35 -16.66
N LEU A 59 -17.11 -0.92 -17.82
CA LEU A 59 -18.12 -1.96 -17.93
C LEU A 59 -17.47 -3.35 -17.72
N PRO A 60 -18.15 -4.28 -17.02
CA PRO A 60 -17.63 -5.64 -16.80
C PRO A 60 -17.69 -6.46 -18.11
N LYS A 61 -17.45 -7.78 -18.07
CA LYS A 61 -17.64 -8.64 -19.25
C LYS A 61 -19.01 -8.37 -19.92
N PRO A 62 -19.10 -8.29 -21.26
CA PRO A 62 -18.19 -8.87 -22.26
C PRO A 62 -17.12 -7.91 -22.85
N TYR A 63 -16.90 -6.73 -22.26
CA TYR A 63 -15.89 -5.79 -22.78
C TYR A 63 -14.45 -6.30 -22.53
N ARG A 64 -13.49 -5.87 -23.37
CA ARG A 64 -12.14 -6.46 -23.50
C ARG A 64 -11.37 -6.56 -22.19
N ASP A 65 -11.44 -5.54 -21.35
CA ASP A 65 -10.71 -5.46 -20.09
C ASP A 65 -11.36 -6.26 -18.97
N GLY A 66 -12.62 -6.68 -19.12
CA GLY A 66 -13.31 -7.54 -18.17
C GLY A 66 -13.23 -7.00 -16.73
N CYS A 67 -13.40 -5.69 -16.57
CA CYS A 67 -13.14 -4.98 -15.32
C CYS A 67 -13.91 -5.61 -14.14
N ARG A 68 -13.20 -5.87 -13.03
CA ARG A 68 -13.75 -6.39 -11.78
C ARG A 68 -14.30 -5.24 -10.94
N GLU A 69 -15.43 -5.47 -10.27
CA GLU A 69 -16.01 -4.52 -9.31
C GLU A 69 -15.58 -4.90 -7.89
N TYR A 70 -14.73 -4.08 -7.26
CA TYR A 70 -14.15 -4.35 -5.93
C TYR A 70 -15.12 -4.07 -4.76
N ASP A 71 -16.07 -3.14 -4.93
CA ASP A 71 -17.01 -2.73 -3.88
C ASP A 71 -18.12 -3.77 -3.60
N THR A 72 -18.42 -4.65 -4.56
CA THR A 72 -19.60 -5.53 -4.52
C THR A 72 -19.31 -6.97 -4.12
N GLU A 73 -18.06 -7.40 -4.23
CA GLU A 73 -17.66 -8.77 -3.91
C GLU A 73 -17.47 -8.92 -2.40
N LYS A 74 -18.40 -9.63 -1.75
CA LYS A 74 -18.41 -9.88 -0.29
C LYS A 74 -17.29 -10.81 0.19
N ASP A 75 -16.53 -11.39 -0.72
CA ASP A 75 -15.67 -12.56 -0.42
C ASP A 75 -14.25 -12.20 0.03
N ASP A 76 -13.81 -10.95 -0.13
CA ASP A 76 -12.53 -10.51 0.42
C ASP A 76 -12.64 -9.08 0.97
N ALA A 77 -12.64 -8.96 2.30
CA ALA A 77 -12.72 -7.68 2.98
C ALA A 77 -11.48 -6.80 2.71
N MET A 78 -10.37 -7.39 2.25
CA MET A 78 -9.08 -6.71 2.05
C MET A 78 -8.84 -6.23 0.61
N GLU A 79 -9.48 -6.83 -0.40
CA GLU A 79 -9.28 -6.43 -1.82
C GLU A 79 -10.27 -5.36 -2.28
N LYS A 80 -10.09 -4.10 -1.83
CA LYS A 80 -11.00 -2.96 -2.12
C LYS A 80 -10.61 -2.14 -3.34
N SER A 81 -9.40 -2.31 -3.84
CA SER A 81 -8.89 -1.61 -5.01
C SER A 81 -8.05 -2.54 -5.90
N GLN A 82 -7.67 -2.05 -7.08
CA GLN A 82 -6.69 -2.73 -7.92
C GLN A 82 -5.35 -2.91 -7.18
N TYR A 83 -4.94 -1.91 -6.41
CA TYR A 83 -3.70 -1.95 -5.65
C TYR A 83 -3.74 -3.00 -4.54
N ASP A 84 -4.85 -3.10 -3.81
CA ASP A 84 -5.06 -4.15 -2.81
C ASP A 84 -4.96 -5.55 -3.42
N CYS A 85 -5.56 -5.76 -4.59
CA CYS A 85 -5.45 -7.03 -5.31
C CYS A 85 -4.00 -7.38 -5.66
N ILE A 86 -3.18 -6.38 -6.03
CA ILE A 86 -1.75 -6.57 -6.30
C ILE A 86 -1.00 -6.92 -5.00
N LEU A 87 -1.26 -6.21 -3.91
CA LEU A 87 -0.66 -6.52 -2.60
C LEU A 87 -1.03 -7.91 -2.11
N SER A 88 -2.31 -8.30 -2.19
CA SER A 88 -2.79 -9.64 -1.85
C SER A 88 -2.19 -10.72 -2.75
N CYS A 89 -1.91 -10.42 -4.02
CA CYS A 89 -1.17 -11.32 -4.90
C CYS A 89 0.29 -11.49 -4.41
N MET A 90 0.97 -10.40 -4.09
CA MET A 90 2.34 -10.44 -3.54
C MET A 90 2.39 -11.22 -2.23
N HIS A 91 1.43 -11.04 -1.33
CA HIS A 91 1.32 -11.82 -0.08
C HIS A 91 1.20 -13.31 -0.34
N ARG A 92 0.25 -13.71 -1.20
CA ARG A 92 0.03 -15.12 -1.54
C ARG A 92 1.29 -15.73 -2.16
N HIS A 93 1.96 -15.00 -3.04
CA HIS A 93 3.19 -15.45 -3.68
C HIS A 93 4.34 -15.59 -2.68
N SER A 94 4.53 -14.62 -1.79
CA SER A 94 5.52 -14.65 -0.71
C SER A 94 5.29 -15.81 0.27
N LEU A 95 4.04 -16.04 0.67
CA LEU A 95 3.67 -17.20 1.50
C LEU A 95 3.95 -18.52 0.79
N SER A 96 3.65 -18.61 -0.51
CA SER A 96 3.88 -19.83 -1.28
C SER A 96 5.36 -20.14 -1.46
N MET A 97 6.20 -19.12 -1.70
CA MET A 97 7.63 -19.29 -1.96
C MET A 97 8.48 -19.32 -0.69
N CYS A 98 8.25 -18.38 0.22
CA CYS A 98 9.11 -18.11 1.38
C CYS A 98 8.49 -18.52 2.71
N ARG A 99 7.19 -18.89 2.71
CA ARG A 99 6.43 -19.22 3.93
C ARG A 99 6.44 -18.09 4.96
N CYS A 100 6.59 -16.86 4.50
CA CYS A 100 6.48 -15.63 5.27
C CYS A 100 6.07 -14.47 4.37
N VAL A 101 5.66 -13.37 4.99
CA VAL A 101 5.30 -12.11 4.33
C VAL A 101 6.31 -11.02 4.66
N ASP A 102 6.44 -10.08 3.72
CA ASP A 102 7.28 -8.89 3.89
C ASP A 102 6.78 -8.08 5.10
N PRO A 103 7.66 -7.73 6.06
CA PRO A 103 7.28 -6.94 7.23
C PRO A 103 6.67 -5.56 6.93
N LEU A 104 6.94 -5.00 5.74
CA LEU A 104 6.44 -3.70 5.33
C LEU A 104 5.00 -3.77 4.79
N LEU A 105 4.45 -4.96 4.63
CA LEU A 105 3.10 -5.16 4.14
C LEU A 105 2.14 -5.64 5.25
N PRO A 106 0.81 -5.46 5.10
CA PRO A 106 -0.18 -5.90 6.08
C PRO A 106 -0.13 -7.43 6.33
N HIS A 107 0.02 -7.86 7.58
CA HIS A 107 0.40 -9.26 7.87
C HIS A 107 -0.44 -9.97 8.95
N GLU A 108 -1.72 -9.62 9.10
CA GLU A 108 -2.57 -10.19 10.15
C GLU A 108 -2.58 -11.73 10.16
N GLY A 109 -2.11 -12.33 11.25
CA GLY A 109 -2.09 -13.78 11.45
C GLY A 109 -1.01 -14.55 10.67
N MET A 110 -0.10 -13.86 9.97
CA MET A 110 0.91 -14.49 9.11
C MET A 110 2.33 -14.40 9.71
N ARG A 111 3.20 -15.37 9.36
CA ARG A 111 4.62 -15.32 9.73
C ARG A 111 5.29 -14.17 8.97
N ILE A 112 5.93 -13.26 9.69
CA ILE A 112 6.73 -12.18 9.11
C ILE A 112 8.13 -12.72 8.75
N CYS A 113 8.68 -12.32 7.60
CA CYS A 113 10.03 -12.70 7.21
C CYS A 113 11.08 -11.99 8.07
N ASP A 114 12.13 -12.68 8.49
CA ASP A 114 13.23 -12.05 9.22
C ASP A 114 14.21 -11.38 8.25
N LEU A 115 14.23 -10.05 8.22
CA LEU A 115 15.13 -9.26 7.37
C LEU A 115 16.62 -9.42 7.72
N LYS A 116 16.94 -10.02 8.89
CA LYS A 116 18.32 -10.34 9.27
C LYS A 116 18.73 -11.75 8.84
N SER A 117 17.76 -12.61 8.51
CA SER A 117 18.01 -13.96 8.03
C SER A 117 18.39 -13.92 6.55
N GLU A 118 19.56 -14.45 6.23
CA GLU A 118 20.05 -14.54 4.84
C GLU A 118 19.11 -15.39 3.97
N ILE A 119 18.48 -16.42 4.55
CA ILE A 119 17.54 -17.31 3.85
C ILE A 119 16.26 -16.56 3.49
N ASP A 120 15.63 -15.89 4.46
CA ASP A 120 14.38 -15.16 4.23
C ASP A 120 14.62 -13.99 3.26
N MET A 121 15.71 -13.23 3.43
CA MET A 121 16.07 -12.13 2.53
C MET A 121 16.38 -12.58 1.10
N LYS A 122 17.11 -13.67 0.93
CA LYS A 122 17.39 -14.23 -0.40
C LYS A 122 16.10 -14.72 -1.07
N CYS A 123 15.20 -15.32 -0.30
CA CYS A 123 13.90 -15.75 -0.81
C CYS A 123 13.02 -14.57 -1.23
N LEU A 124 12.89 -13.54 -0.37
CA LEU A 124 12.11 -12.34 -0.68
C LEU A 124 12.60 -11.65 -1.97
N ARG A 125 13.92 -11.53 -2.17
CA ARG A 125 14.49 -11.01 -3.42
C ARG A 125 14.12 -11.86 -4.63
N GLY A 126 14.34 -13.18 -4.56
CA GLY A 126 13.98 -14.06 -5.67
C GLY A 126 12.48 -14.09 -5.97
N MET A 127 11.64 -13.91 -4.95
CA MET A 127 10.20 -13.74 -5.10
C MET A 127 9.87 -12.47 -5.88
N LEU A 128 10.46 -11.32 -5.51
CA LEU A 128 10.28 -10.05 -6.23
C LEU A 128 10.77 -10.15 -7.68
N ASP A 129 11.94 -10.74 -7.91
CA ASP A 129 12.49 -10.93 -9.25
C ASP A 129 11.52 -11.76 -10.13
N SER A 130 10.93 -12.83 -9.56
CA SER A 130 9.96 -13.67 -10.28
C SER A 130 8.65 -12.95 -10.66
N LEU A 131 8.32 -11.85 -9.98
CA LEU A 131 7.19 -10.99 -10.34
C LEU A 131 7.56 -9.99 -11.44
N SER A 132 8.82 -9.58 -11.52
CA SER A 132 9.35 -8.68 -12.55
C SER A 132 9.60 -9.37 -13.89
N ASP A 133 10.00 -10.64 -13.88
CA ASP A 133 10.43 -11.39 -15.08
C ASP A 133 9.28 -11.89 -15.98
N LYS A 134 8.01 -11.56 -15.66
CA LYS A 134 6.83 -11.96 -16.44
C LYS A 134 6.34 -10.89 -17.45
N ASN A 135 7.25 -10.05 -17.94
CA ASN A 135 7.01 -9.17 -19.10
C ASN A 135 7.68 -9.72 -20.36
#